data_AF-A0A380TUJ0-F1
#
_entry.id   AF-A0A380TUJ0-F1
#
_cell.length_a   1.000
_cell.length_b   1.000
_cell.length_c   1.000
_cell.angle_alpha   90.00
_cell.angle_beta   90.00
_cell.angle_gamma   90.00
#
_symmetry.space_group_name_H-M   'P 1'
#
loop_
_entity.id
_entity.type
_entity.pdbx_description
1 polymer ?
#
loop_
_entity_poly.entity_id
_entity_poly.type
_entity_poly.pdbx_seq_one_letter_code
_entity_poly.pdbx_strand_id
1 'polypeptide(L)' 'MNNEELLEQLESSANFMRGMCFDPRIPNDTKEALQERAQAIDEVVQKHLDT' A
#
# COMPACT_ATOMS: atom_id res chain seq x y z
N MET A 1 13.80 7.76 12.67
CA MET A 1 13.18 7.57 11.36
C MET A 1 13.22 8.90 10.63
N ASN A 2 13.97 8.97 9.54
CA ASN A 2 13.90 10.11 8.63
C ASN A 2 12.63 9.98 7.75
N ASN A 3 12.28 11.04 7.02
CA ASN A 3 11.08 11.00 6.17
C ASN A 3 11.17 9.91 5.09
N GLU A 4 12.36 9.66 4.53
CA GLU A 4 12.58 8.62 3.53
C GLU A 4 12.26 7.23 4.08
N GLU A 5 12.78 6.88 5.26
CA GLU A 5 12.52 5.60 5.93
C GLU A 5 11.02 5.43 6.26
N LEU A 6 10.31 6.52 6.60
CA LEU A 6 8.85 6.49 6.78
C LEU A 6 8.14 6.18 5.46
N LEU A 7 8.51 6.83 4.36
CA LEU A 7 7.91 6.62 3.05
C LEU A 7 8.16 5.20 2.54
N GLU A 8 9.37 4.68 2.71
CA GLU A 8 9.71 3.28 2.38
C GLU A 8 8.86 2.27 3.16
N GLN A 9 8.60 2.51 4.45
CA GLN A 9 7.72 1.63 5.24
C GLN A 9 6.25 1.70 4.78
N LEU A 10 5.79 2.87 4.32
CA LEU A 10 4.46 3.01 3.73
C LEU A 10 4.35 2.26 2.40
N GLU A 11 5.33 2.40 1.51
CA GLU A 11 5.40 1.64 0.26
C GLU A 11 5.45 0.13 0.51
N SER A 12 6.27 -0.31 1.46
CA SER A 12 6.34 -1.71 1.90
C SER A 12 4.98 -2.23 2.38
N SER A 13 4.24 -1.42 3.14
CA SER A 13 2.90 -1.76 3.62
C SER A 13 1.88 -1.88 2.47
N ALA A 14 1.90 -0.95 1.51
CA ALA A 14 1.06 -1.02 0.33
C ALA A 14 1.37 -2.26 -0.52
N ASN A 15 2.65 -2.59 -0.68
CA ASN A 15 3.09 -3.78 -1.40
C ASN A 15 2.72 -5.08 -0.68
N PHE A 16 2.73 -5.11 0.66
CA PHE A 16 2.22 -6.23 1.42
C PHE A 16 0.72 -6.46 1.15
N MET A 17 -0.10 -5.39 1.16
CA MET A 17 -1.54 -5.49 0.84
C MET A 17 -1.78 -6.04 -0.58
N ARG A 18 -0.99 -5.60 -1.56
CA ARG A 18 -1.00 -6.18 -2.92
C ARG A 18 -0.58 -7.65 -2.92
N GLY A 19 0.44 -8.00 -2.13
CA GLY A 19 0.92 -9.36 -1.91
C GLY A 19 -0.20 -10.30 -1.42
N MET A 20 -0.99 -9.84 -0.46
CA MET A 20 -2.13 -10.61 0.07
C MET A 20 -3.17 -10.93 -1.03
N CYS A 21 -3.33 -10.07 -2.04
CA CYS A 21 -4.29 -10.31 -3.12
C CYS A 21 -3.96 -11.54 -3.98
N PHE A 22 -2.72 -12.06 -3.94
CA PHE A 22 -2.35 -13.30 -4.61
C PHE A 22 -2.79 -14.56 -3.87
N ASP A 23 -3.24 -14.46 -2.61
CA ASP A 23 -3.77 -15.60 -1.89
C ASP A 23 -5.17 -15.98 -2.44
N PRO A 24 -5.35 -17.20 -2.98
CA PRO A 24 -6.64 -17.63 -3.53
C PRO A 24 -7.71 -17.80 -2.46
N ARG A 25 -7.34 -17.87 -1.17
CA ARG A 25 -8.27 -18.01 -0.05
C ARG A 25 -8.96 -16.69 0.33
N ILE A 26 -8.43 -15.56 -0.11
CA ILE A 26 -9.01 -14.25 0.19
C ILE A 26 -10.17 -13.97 -0.78
N PRO A 27 -11.37 -13.63 -0.27
CA PRO A 27 -12.51 -13.21 -1.09
C PRO A 27 -12.22 -11.98 -1.96
N ASN A 28 -12.89 -11.88 -3.11
CA ASN A 28 -12.64 -10.81 -4.08
C ASN A 28 -12.96 -9.41 -3.53
N ASP A 29 -14.04 -9.26 -2.79
CA ASP A 29 -14.42 -8.01 -2.10
C ASP A 29 -13.32 -7.55 -1.12
N THR A 30 -12.70 -8.50 -0.41
CA THR A 30 -11.57 -8.21 0.48
C THR A 30 -10.33 -7.79 -0.31
N LYS A 31 -10.08 -8.40 -1.48
CA LYS A 31 -8.98 -8.00 -2.37
C LYS A 31 -9.17 -6.59 -2.91
N GLU A 32 -10.39 -6.24 -3.31
CA GLU A 32 -10.74 -4.89 -3.74
C GLU A 32 -10.45 -3.87 -2.63
N ALA A 33 -10.90 -4.13 -1.40
CA ALA A 33 -10.63 -3.26 -0.26
C ALA A 33 -9.12 -3.11 0.05
N LEU A 34 -8.34 -4.19 -0.08
CA LEU A 34 -6.89 -4.15 0.08
C LEU A 34 -6.21 -3.31 -1.03
N GLN A 35 -6.68 -3.44 -2.26
CA GLN A 35 -6.17 -2.67 -3.40
C GLN A 35 -6.49 -1.19 -3.27
N GLU A 36 -7.73 -0.83 -2.93
CA GLU A 36 -8.14 0.55 -2.66
C GLU A 36 -7.28 1.17 -1.56
N ARG A 37 -7.03 0.41 -0.48
CA ARG A 37 -6.20 0.91 0.62
C ARG A 37 -4.74 1.08 0.22
N ALA A 38 -4.17 0.15 -0.54
CA ALA A 38 -2.81 0.27 -1.06
C ALA A 38 -2.66 1.50 -1.97
N GLN A 39 -3.66 1.76 -2.82
CA GLN A 39 -3.67 2.95 -3.69
C GLN A 39 -3.74 4.26 -2.90
N ALA A 40 -4.56 4.32 -1.84
CA ALA A 40 -4.59 5.49 -0.96
C ALA A 40 -3.25 5.75 -0.27
N ILE A 41 -2.47 4.71 0.04
CA ILE A 41 -1.13 4.85 0.60
C ILE A 41 -0.17 5.41 -0.45
N ASP A 42 -0.18 4.89 -1.68
CA ASP A 42 0.66 5.41 -2.76
C ASP A 42 0.41 6.90 -3.01
N GLU A 43 -0.86 7.34 -3.00
CA GLU A 43 -1.20 8.75 -3.17
C GLU A 43 -0.61 9.64 -2.06
N VAL A 44 -0.56 9.14 -0.82
CA VAL A 44 0.07 9.84 0.29
C VAL A 44 1.57 9.89 0.09
N VAL A 45 2.21 8.79 -0.29
CA VAL A 45 3.65 8.74 -0.53
C VAL A 45 4.04 9.70 -1.66
N GLN A 46 3.33 9.64 -2.79
CA GLN A 46 3.57 10.49 -3.95
C GLN A 46 3.49 11.99 -3.59
N LYS A 47 2.47 12.39 -2.82
CA LYS A 47 2.32 13.79 -2.35
C LYS A 47 3.50 14.28 -1.53
N HIS A 48 4.21 13.40 -0.82
CA HIS A 48 5.37 13.76 0.00
C HIS A 48 6.68 13.71 -0.80
N LEU A 49 6.75 12.91 -1.87
CA LEU A 49 7.89 12.89 -2.80
C LEU A 49 7.91 14.10 -3.76
N ASP A 50 6.74 14.65 -4.08
CA ASP A 50 6.59 15.82 -4.96
C ASP A 50 6.75 17.18 -4.24
N THR A 51 7.09 17.16 -2.93
CA THR A 51 7.33 18.36 -2.08
C THR A 51 8.80 18.63 -1.86
#